data_AF-A8MHW8-F1
#
_entry.id   AF-A8MHW8-F1
#
_cell.length_a   1.000
_cell.length_b   1.000
_cell.length_c   1.000
_cell.angle_alpha   90.00
_cell.angle_beta   90.00
_cell.angle_gamma   90.00
#
_symmetry.space_group_name_H-M   'P 1'
#
loop_
_entity.id
_entity.type
_entity.pdbx_description
1 polymer ?
#
loop_
_entity_poly.entity_id
_entity_poly.type
_entity_poly.pdbx_seq_one_letter_code
_entity_poly.pdbx_strand_id
1 'polypeptide(L)'
;MLEAISYKDLIKDLKKKHGEECQVTVGILIGNAHCNFVKDFILSKIDQYHHRSNHNIDFYFPGYGAYWYGYYGPQETVCVVDGVEWLHSDKLFCEFIDELEYRSKWEYSGETELILINFINGKLDFSEVMVFWLDRMVRDEIIYSPANFFQRIFNMFKNKETLFSVSDKLVLRGIGNSIIDMVKDNVSFLELYNNKWFCTKNISQ
;
A
#
# COMPACT_ATOMS: atom_id res chain seq x y z
N MET A 1 -2.69 -8.46 4.40
CA MET A 1 -1.37 -8.32 3.73
C MET A 1 -1.21 -9.46 2.74
N LEU A 2 -0.83 -9.16 1.50
CA LEU A 2 -0.82 -10.08 0.36
C LEU A 2 0.50 -9.96 -0.42
N GLU A 3 0.93 -11.07 -1.00
CA GLU A 3 2.11 -11.14 -1.86
C GLU A 3 1.85 -10.43 -3.20
N ALA A 4 2.90 -9.82 -3.76
CA ALA A 4 2.87 -9.27 -5.11
C ALA A 4 4.24 -9.48 -5.76
N ILE A 5 4.46 -10.70 -6.24
CA ILE A 5 5.67 -11.09 -6.95
C ILE A 5 5.88 -10.20 -8.19
N SER A 6 4.79 -9.87 -8.91
CA SER A 6 4.81 -8.95 -10.05
C SER A 6 3.53 -8.12 -10.13
N TYR A 7 3.55 -7.04 -10.93
CA TYR A 7 2.34 -6.24 -11.21
C TYR A 7 1.21 -7.10 -11.77
N LYS A 8 1.55 -8.06 -12.64
CA LYS A 8 0.58 -8.99 -13.24
C LYS A 8 -0.06 -9.88 -12.17
N ASP A 9 0.72 -10.36 -11.21
CA ASP A 9 0.20 -11.20 -10.12
C ASP A 9 -0.74 -10.40 -9.21
N LEU A 10 -0.42 -9.14 -8.90
CA LEU A 10 -1.33 -8.23 -8.20
C LEU A 10 -2.67 -8.10 -8.93
N ILE A 11 -2.66 -7.82 -10.24
CA ILE A 11 -3.91 -7.66 -11.01
C ILE A 11 -4.69 -8.97 -11.05
N LYS A 12 -4.01 -10.10 -11.23
CA LYS A 12 -4.63 -11.43 -11.23
C LYS A 12 -5.29 -11.76 -9.90
N ASP A 13 -4.62 -11.48 -8.79
CA ASP A 13 -5.16 -11.71 -7.45
C ASP A 13 -6.37 -10.82 -7.18
N LEU A 14 -6.29 -9.52 -7.52
CA LEU A 14 -7.42 -8.59 -7.39
C LEU A 14 -8.65 -9.05 -8.17
N LYS A 15 -8.48 -9.43 -9.43
CA LYS A 15 -9.58 -9.97 -10.26
C LYS A 15 -10.17 -11.24 -9.67
N LYS A 16 -9.32 -12.15 -9.16
CA LYS A 16 -9.75 -13.40 -8.56
C LYS A 16 -10.54 -13.17 -7.27
N LYS A 17 -10.09 -12.22 -6.43
CA LYS A 17 -10.64 -11.97 -5.10
C LYS A 17 -11.92 -11.14 -5.13
N HIS A 18 -11.95 -10.09 -5.94
CA HIS A 18 -13.06 -9.12 -5.95
C HIS A 18 -13.97 -9.24 -7.18
N GLY A 19 -13.53 -9.94 -8.23
CA GLY A 19 -14.21 -10.00 -9.53
C GLY A 19 -13.71 -8.93 -10.50
N GLU A 20 -14.01 -9.08 -11.79
CA GLU A 20 -13.60 -8.10 -12.79
C GLU A 20 -14.41 -6.81 -12.73
N GLU A 21 -15.71 -6.89 -12.49
CA GLU A 21 -16.63 -5.74 -12.38
C GLU A 21 -16.73 -5.22 -10.94
N CYS A 22 -15.59 -5.09 -10.26
CA CYS A 22 -15.53 -4.58 -8.90
C CYS A 22 -14.97 -3.16 -8.83
N GLN A 23 -15.24 -2.53 -7.71
CA GLN A 23 -14.61 -1.29 -7.31
C GLN A 23 -14.14 -1.36 -5.86
N VAL A 24 -12.83 -1.41 -5.68
CA VAL A 24 -12.19 -1.47 -4.36
C VAL A 24 -11.01 -0.52 -4.28
N THR A 25 -10.63 -0.12 -3.07
CA THR A 25 -9.36 0.57 -2.83
C THR A 25 -8.36 -0.43 -2.27
N VAL A 26 -7.13 -0.35 -2.75
CA VAL A 26 -6.04 -1.23 -2.34
C VAL A 26 -4.84 -0.38 -1.92
N GLY A 27 -4.04 -0.91 -1.01
CA GLY A 27 -2.71 -0.40 -0.68
C GLY A 27 -1.64 -1.16 -1.44
N ILE A 28 -0.68 -0.45 -2.00
CA ILE A 28 0.57 -1.01 -2.51
C ILE A 28 1.68 -0.42 -1.64
N LEU A 29 2.37 -1.26 -0.87
CA LEU A 29 3.44 -0.83 0.00
C LEU A 29 4.79 -1.05 -0.68
N ILE A 30 5.34 0.01 -1.25
CA ILE A 30 6.66 0.02 -1.87
C ILE A 30 7.70 0.12 -0.75
N GLY A 31 8.36 -0.98 -0.42
CA GLY A 31 9.41 -0.99 0.59
C GLY A 31 10.33 -2.19 0.43
N ASN A 32 11.62 -1.93 0.26
CA ASN A 32 12.63 -2.97 0.14
C ASN A 32 12.88 -3.65 1.50
N ALA A 33 12.92 -4.98 1.54
CA ALA A 33 13.08 -5.74 2.79
C ALA A 33 14.41 -5.49 3.52
N HIS A 34 15.43 -5.01 2.81
CA HIS A 34 16.75 -4.69 3.34
C HIS A 34 16.86 -3.26 3.87
N CYS A 35 15.80 -2.44 3.72
CA CYS A 35 15.71 -1.15 4.40
C CYS A 35 15.38 -1.33 5.88
N ASN A 36 16.16 -0.71 6.77
CA ASN A 36 15.94 -0.77 8.22
C ASN A 36 14.55 -0.28 8.60
N PHE A 37 14.03 0.77 7.96
CA PHE A 37 12.69 1.26 8.23
C PHE A 37 11.62 0.20 7.98
N VAL A 38 11.72 -0.49 6.84
CA VAL A 38 10.79 -1.56 6.46
C VAL A 38 10.91 -2.73 7.42
N LYS A 39 12.13 -3.19 7.70
CA LYS A 39 12.38 -4.29 8.65
C LYS A 39 11.80 -4.01 10.03
N ASP A 40 12.09 -2.85 10.60
CA ASP A 40 11.83 -2.55 11.99
C ASP A 40 10.39 -2.08 12.26
N PHE A 41 9.78 -1.35 11.31
CA PHE A 41 8.45 -0.76 11.53
C PHE A 41 7.32 -1.41 10.74
N ILE A 42 7.65 -2.11 9.66
CA ILE A 42 6.66 -2.76 8.79
C ILE A 42 6.68 -4.27 8.99
N LEU A 43 7.79 -4.93 8.67
CA LEU A 43 7.91 -6.39 8.66
C LEU A 43 7.80 -6.98 10.07
N SER A 44 8.33 -6.30 11.08
CA SER A 44 8.20 -6.71 12.50
C SER A 44 6.75 -6.82 12.99
N LYS A 45 5.79 -6.20 12.29
CA LYS A 45 4.36 -6.16 12.64
C LYS A 45 3.46 -6.70 11.52
N ILE A 46 4.03 -7.30 10.49
CA ILE A 46 3.30 -7.66 9.27
C ILE A 46 2.14 -8.62 9.54
N ASP A 47 2.34 -9.56 10.47
CA ASP A 47 1.35 -10.57 10.83
C ASP A 47 0.15 -9.92 11.57
N GLN A 48 0.44 -9.01 12.50
CA GLN A 48 -0.59 -8.17 13.11
C GLN A 48 -1.34 -7.38 12.03
N TYR A 49 -0.63 -6.75 11.09
CA TYR A 49 -1.28 -6.00 10.04
C TYR A 49 -2.13 -6.88 9.11
N HIS A 50 -1.69 -8.11 8.83
CA HIS A 50 -2.45 -9.09 8.07
C HIS A 50 -3.80 -9.38 8.72
N HIS A 51 -3.81 -9.68 10.02
CA HIS A 51 -5.07 -9.92 10.75
C HIS A 51 -5.90 -8.66 10.98
N ARG A 52 -5.29 -7.48 11.07
CA ARG A 52 -6.01 -6.21 11.29
C ARG A 52 -6.61 -5.62 10.01
N SER A 53 -5.98 -5.86 8.85
CA SER A 53 -6.51 -5.42 7.56
C SER A 53 -7.70 -6.26 7.07
N ASN A 54 -7.87 -7.48 7.61
CA ASN A 54 -8.90 -8.50 7.34
C ASN A 54 -10.13 -8.00 6.57
N HIS A 55 -10.38 -8.55 5.36
CA HIS A 55 -11.46 -8.24 4.38
C HIS A 55 -11.76 -6.76 4.06
N ASN A 56 -11.25 -5.79 4.84
CA ASN A 56 -11.61 -4.38 4.75
C ASN A 56 -10.79 -3.65 3.69
N ILE A 57 -9.51 -4.01 3.56
CA ILE A 57 -8.59 -3.45 2.57
C ILE A 57 -7.43 -4.41 2.32
N ASP A 58 -7.08 -4.55 1.05
CA ASP A 58 -5.95 -5.35 0.61
C ASP A 58 -4.69 -4.50 0.47
N PHE A 59 -3.61 -5.01 1.02
CA PHE A 59 -2.29 -4.40 0.97
C PHE A 59 -1.31 -5.37 0.32
N TYR A 60 -0.75 -4.97 -0.81
CA TYR A 60 0.18 -5.74 -1.61
C TYR A 60 1.62 -5.29 -1.39
N PHE A 61 2.53 -6.25 -1.38
CA PHE A 61 3.95 -6.04 -1.09
C PHE A 61 4.77 -6.47 -2.32
N PRO A 62 5.14 -5.52 -3.21
CA PRO A 62 5.94 -5.80 -4.39
C PRO A 62 7.26 -6.49 -4.09
N GLY A 63 7.58 -7.56 -4.83
CA GLY A 63 8.82 -8.30 -4.64
C GLY A 63 8.84 -9.21 -3.40
N TYR A 64 7.71 -9.36 -2.70
CA TYR A 64 7.52 -10.33 -1.61
C TYR A 64 6.61 -11.48 -2.03
N GLY A 65 6.81 -12.64 -1.40
CA GLY A 65 5.94 -13.79 -1.57
C GLY A 65 6.44 -15.04 -0.86
N ALA A 66 5.65 -16.10 -0.94
CA ALA A 66 5.93 -17.37 -0.27
C ALA A 66 6.02 -18.53 -1.28
N TYR A 67 6.53 -19.68 -0.81
CA TYR A 67 6.54 -20.93 -1.59
C TYR A 67 7.25 -20.82 -2.95
N TRP A 68 8.34 -20.05 -3.02
CA TRP A 68 9.07 -19.87 -4.28
C TRP A 68 9.89 -21.10 -4.68
N TYR A 69 10.14 -22.04 -3.76
CA TYR A 69 10.86 -23.30 -4.01
C TYR A 69 12.17 -23.14 -4.82
N GLY A 70 12.89 -22.03 -4.62
CA GLY A 70 14.13 -21.70 -5.33
C GLY A 70 13.98 -21.12 -6.74
N TYR A 71 12.75 -20.89 -7.21
CA TYR A 71 12.47 -20.40 -8.58
C TYR A 71 13.07 -19.03 -8.88
N TYR A 72 13.29 -18.22 -7.85
CA TYR A 72 13.80 -16.85 -7.95
C TYR A 72 15.19 -16.67 -7.32
N GLY A 73 15.92 -17.77 -7.08
CA GLY A 73 17.28 -17.78 -6.54
C GLY A 73 17.36 -18.10 -5.04
N PRO A 74 18.59 -18.14 -4.47
CA PRO A 74 18.78 -18.30 -3.03
C PRO A 74 18.24 -17.09 -2.30
N GLN A 75 17.37 -17.32 -1.31
CA GLN A 75 16.62 -16.27 -0.64
C GLN A 75 16.54 -16.52 0.85
N GLU A 76 16.54 -15.43 1.59
CA GLU A 76 16.37 -15.43 3.03
C GLU A 76 14.91 -15.13 3.37
N THR A 77 14.43 -15.79 4.42
CA THR A 77 13.14 -15.46 5.04
C THR A 77 13.24 -14.07 5.67
N VAL A 78 12.40 -13.14 5.19
CA VAL A 78 12.41 -11.74 5.64
C VAL A 78 11.30 -11.45 6.66
N CYS A 79 10.21 -12.22 6.64
CA CYS A 79 9.13 -12.13 7.61
C CYS A 79 8.26 -13.38 7.60
N VAL A 80 7.30 -13.45 8.53
CA VAL A 80 6.30 -14.53 8.62
C VAL A 80 4.91 -13.90 8.65
N VAL A 81 4.00 -14.42 7.83
CA VAL A 81 2.59 -14.00 7.76
C VAL A 81 1.72 -15.24 7.87
N ASP A 82 0.85 -15.30 8.88
CA ASP A 82 -0.04 -16.44 9.17
C ASP A 82 0.72 -17.78 9.26
N GLY A 83 1.89 -17.75 9.91
CA GLY A 83 2.79 -18.90 10.03
C GLY A 83 3.54 -19.29 8.74
N VAL A 84 3.36 -18.54 7.65
CA VAL A 84 4.04 -18.78 6.37
C VAL A 84 5.26 -17.88 6.24
N GLU A 85 6.42 -18.48 5.96
CA GLU A 85 7.66 -17.75 5.67
C GLU A 85 7.57 -17.02 4.34
N TRP A 86 7.86 -15.72 4.36
CA TRP A 86 7.91 -14.87 3.18
C TRP A 86 9.35 -14.52 2.85
N LEU A 87 9.62 -14.47 1.55
CA LEU A 87 10.90 -14.17 0.93
C LEU A 87 10.82 -12.80 0.23
N HIS A 88 11.98 -12.23 -0.09
CA HIS A 88 12.10 -10.99 -0.86
C HIS A 88 13.04 -11.17 -2.04
N SER A 89 12.77 -10.48 -3.14
CA SER A 89 13.64 -10.40 -4.32
C SER A 89 13.75 -8.97 -4.80
N ASP A 90 14.95 -8.39 -4.69
CA ASP A 90 15.27 -7.05 -5.20
C ASP A 90 14.95 -6.93 -6.70
N LYS A 91 15.24 -7.99 -7.47
CA LYS A 91 14.97 -8.00 -8.91
C LYS A 91 13.47 -7.87 -9.19
N LEU A 92 12.64 -8.68 -8.53
CA LEU A 92 11.19 -8.64 -8.72
C LEU A 92 10.57 -7.35 -8.20
N PHE A 93 11.11 -6.82 -7.10
CA PHE A 93 10.77 -5.50 -6.58
C PHE A 93 11.01 -4.41 -7.63
N CYS A 94 12.20 -4.36 -8.25
CA CYS A 94 12.52 -3.40 -9.31
C CYS A 94 11.64 -3.61 -10.55
N GLU A 95 11.45 -4.86 -11.01
CA GLU A 95 10.57 -5.14 -12.16
C GLU A 95 9.11 -4.69 -11.92
N PHE A 96 8.62 -4.82 -10.68
CA PHE A 96 7.31 -4.29 -10.31
C PHE A 96 7.28 -2.76 -10.39
N ILE A 97 8.31 -2.08 -9.87
CA ILE A 97 8.43 -0.62 -9.92
C ILE A 97 8.44 -0.16 -11.38
N ASP A 98 9.29 -0.75 -12.21
CA ASP A 98 9.41 -0.43 -13.64
C ASP A 98 8.04 -0.55 -14.35
N GLU A 99 7.25 -1.59 -14.05
CA GLU A 99 5.90 -1.75 -14.61
C GLU A 99 4.92 -0.67 -14.10
N LEU A 100 5.03 -0.26 -12.83
CA LEU A 100 4.17 0.78 -12.26
C LEU A 100 4.50 2.17 -12.86
N GLU A 101 5.78 2.49 -13.00
CA GLU A 101 6.27 3.69 -13.68
C GLU A 101 5.91 3.67 -15.18
N TYR A 102 6.02 2.53 -15.85
CA TYR A 102 5.61 2.36 -17.25
C TYR A 102 4.11 2.57 -17.48
N ARG A 103 3.27 2.45 -16.44
CA ARG A 103 1.79 2.57 -16.56
C ARG A 103 1.24 3.87 -15.99
N SER A 104 2.09 4.68 -15.35
CA SER A 104 1.66 5.88 -14.65
C SER A 104 2.69 7.00 -14.79
N LYS A 105 2.44 8.13 -14.14
CA LYS A 105 3.39 9.24 -13.92
C LYS A 105 3.96 9.21 -12.50
N TRP A 106 3.73 8.13 -11.76
CA TRP A 106 4.42 7.93 -10.49
C TRP A 106 5.84 7.48 -10.78
N GLU A 107 6.77 7.98 -9.96
CA GLU A 107 8.19 7.68 -10.01
C GLU A 107 8.60 7.28 -8.59
N TYR A 108 9.39 6.22 -8.47
CA TYR A 108 9.86 5.73 -7.19
C TYR A 108 10.85 6.73 -6.56
N SER A 109 10.56 7.18 -5.33
CA SER A 109 11.46 8.12 -4.65
C SER A 109 12.75 7.51 -4.11
N GLY A 110 12.85 6.18 -4.06
CA GLY A 110 13.93 5.47 -3.37
C GLY A 110 13.65 5.21 -1.88
N GLU A 111 12.55 5.74 -1.33
CA GLU A 111 12.15 5.59 0.08
C GLU A 111 10.91 4.69 0.21
N THR A 112 10.48 4.36 1.44
CA THR A 112 9.28 3.55 1.66
C THR A 112 8.02 4.37 1.39
N GLU A 113 7.19 3.88 0.47
CA GLU A 113 5.94 4.55 0.08
C GLU A 113 4.73 3.65 0.27
N LEU A 114 3.66 4.22 0.82
CA LEU A 114 2.33 3.62 0.70
C LEU A 114 1.55 4.32 -0.41
N ILE A 115 1.09 3.55 -1.38
CA ILE A 115 0.20 4.02 -2.45
C ILE A 115 -1.19 3.47 -2.17
N LEU A 116 -2.18 4.34 -1.95
CA LEU A 116 -3.59 3.96 -1.97
C LEU A 116 -4.18 4.30 -3.33
N ILE A 117 -4.73 3.29 -3.98
CA ILE A 117 -5.21 3.39 -5.37
C ILE A 117 -6.51 2.60 -5.53
N ASN A 118 -7.40 3.09 -6.40
CA ASN A 118 -8.61 2.35 -6.74
C ASN A 118 -8.32 1.26 -7.77
N PHE A 119 -8.99 0.14 -7.64
CA PHE A 119 -9.10 -0.91 -8.64
C PHE A 119 -10.53 -0.94 -9.14
N ILE A 120 -10.72 -0.63 -10.42
CA ILE A 120 -12.03 -0.45 -11.06
C ILE A 120 -12.05 -1.25 -12.35
N ASN A 121 -13.07 -2.10 -12.52
CA ASN A 121 -13.31 -2.84 -13.77
C ASN A 121 -12.06 -3.59 -14.27
N GLY A 122 -11.38 -4.28 -13.35
CA GLY A 122 -10.24 -5.13 -13.66
C GLY A 122 -8.90 -4.41 -13.84
N LYS A 123 -8.81 -3.11 -13.52
CA LYS A 123 -7.60 -2.28 -13.71
C LYS A 123 -7.38 -1.34 -12.53
N LEU A 124 -6.12 -0.99 -12.26
CA LEU A 124 -5.80 0.13 -11.37
C LEU A 124 -6.19 1.46 -12.02
N ASP A 125 -6.86 2.32 -11.26
CA ASP A 125 -7.27 3.65 -11.68
C ASP A 125 -6.28 4.70 -11.15
N PHE A 126 -5.44 5.18 -12.06
CA PHE A 126 -4.39 6.16 -11.79
C PHE A 126 -4.91 7.61 -11.76
N SER A 127 -6.21 7.84 -11.98
CA SER A 127 -6.78 9.19 -12.00
C SER A 127 -6.84 9.83 -10.62
N GLU A 128 -6.86 9.03 -9.57
CA GLU A 128 -6.87 9.48 -8.19
C GLU A 128 -6.09 8.51 -7.31
N VAL A 129 -4.90 8.94 -6.90
CA VAL A 129 -3.97 8.14 -6.12
C VAL A 129 -3.46 8.96 -4.95
N MET A 130 -3.43 8.34 -3.77
CA MET A 130 -2.76 8.92 -2.60
C MET A 130 -1.42 8.23 -2.40
N VAL A 131 -0.35 9.02 -2.31
CA VAL A 131 1.01 8.51 -2.04
C VAL A 131 1.47 9.09 -0.71
N PHE A 132 2.01 8.25 0.17
CA PHE A 132 2.54 8.61 1.48
C PHE A 132 4.00 8.19 1.59
N TRP A 133 4.91 9.13 1.89
CA TRP A 133 6.33 8.83 2.10
C TRP A 133 6.58 8.51 3.58
N LEU A 134 6.53 7.23 3.94
CA LEU A 134 6.43 6.80 5.34
C LEU A 134 7.68 7.14 6.15
N ASP A 135 8.88 6.92 5.62
CA ASP A 135 10.15 7.29 6.27
C ASP A 135 10.17 8.77 6.63
N ARG A 136 9.76 9.60 5.67
CA ARG A 136 9.72 11.06 5.83
C ARG A 136 8.66 11.49 6.83
N MET A 137 7.49 10.86 6.81
CA MET A 137 6.41 11.14 7.78
C MET A 137 6.85 10.82 9.21
N VAL A 138 7.59 9.74 9.43
CA VAL A 138 8.11 9.41 10.76
C VAL A 138 9.24 10.35 11.16
N ARG A 139 10.20 10.58 10.26
CA ARG A 139 11.37 11.44 10.51
C ARG A 139 10.98 12.88 10.83
N ASP A 140 9.96 13.40 10.16
CA ASP A 140 9.44 14.75 10.37
C ASP A 140 8.32 14.78 11.45
N GLU A 141 8.14 13.70 12.22
CA GLU A 141 7.19 13.57 13.34
C GLU A 141 5.71 13.80 12.98
N ILE A 142 5.36 13.65 11.70
CA ILE A 142 4.00 13.81 11.15
C ILE A 142 3.08 12.68 11.61
N ILE A 143 3.64 11.49 11.77
CA ILE A 143 2.97 10.34 12.36
C ILE A 143 3.78 9.82 13.54
N TYR A 144 3.08 9.47 14.62
CA TYR A 144 3.71 8.89 15.80
C TYR A 144 4.43 7.57 15.51
N SER A 145 3.83 6.71 14.68
CA SER A 145 4.47 5.49 14.18
C SER A 145 3.71 4.95 12.96
N PRO A 146 4.37 4.17 12.09
CA PRO A 146 3.68 3.47 11.00
C PRO A 146 2.55 2.58 11.52
N ALA A 147 2.75 1.87 12.63
CA ALA A 147 1.73 1.01 13.22
C ALA A 147 0.44 1.77 13.60
N ASN A 148 0.55 2.95 14.20
CA ASN A 148 -0.62 3.77 14.51
C ASN A 148 -1.32 4.23 13.22
N PHE A 149 -0.54 4.66 12.23
CA PHE A 149 -1.04 5.11 10.94
C PHE A 149 -1.83 4.01 10.20
N PHE A 150 -1.23 2.82 10.06
CA PHE A 150 -1.91 1.65 9.49
C PHE A 150 -3.17 1.28 10.27
N GLN A 151 -3.11 1.28 11.61
CA GLN A 151 -4.28 0.96 12.42
C GLN A 151 -5.45 1.93 12.20
N ARG A 152 -5.17 3.22 12.05
CA ARG A 152 -6.19 4.22 11.73
C ARG A 152 -6.77 3.99 10.34
N ILE A 153 -5.94 3.70 9.34
CA ILE A 153 -6.39 3.32 7.99
C ILE A 153 -7.31 2.09 8.06
N PHE A 154 -6.88 1.00 8.73
CA PHE A 154 -7.68 -0.23 8.84
C PHE A 154 -9.06 0.05 9.45
N ASN A 155 -9.14 0.89 10.49
CA ASN A 155 -10.41 1.25 11.12
C ASN A 155 -11.34 2.04 10.17
N MET A 156 -10.79 2.93 9.35
CA MET A 156 -11.57 3.70 8.36
C MET A 156 -12.20 2.78 7.31
N PHE A 157 -11.46 1.76 6.86
CA PHE A 157 -11.99 0.77 5.92
C PHE A 157 -12.93 -0.25 6.59
N LYS A 158 -12.70 -0.60 7.86
CA LYS A 158 -13.59 -1.48 8.63
C LYS A 158 -14.99 -0.90 8.84
N ASN A 159 -15.07 0.38 9.17
CA ASN A 159 -16.36 1.05 9.42
C ASN A 159 -17.21 1.23 8.14
N LYS A 160 -16.67 0.88 6.96
CA LYS A 160 -17.38 0.93 5.68
C LYS A 160 -18.24 -0.28 5.38
N GLU A 161 -17.89 -1.47 5.87
CA GLU A 161 -18.77 -2.64 5.78
C GLU A 161 -20.13 -2.37 6.46
N THR A 162 -20.19 -1.37 7.35
CA THR A 162 -21.37 -0.97 8.11
C THR A 162 -22.15 0.23 7.53
N LEU A 163 -21.69 0.91 6.47
CA LEU A 163 -22.17 2.26 6.06
C LEU A 163 -22.63 2.44 4.59
N PHE A 164 -23.29 1.44 4.00
CA PHE A 164 -24.08 1.51 2.74
C PHE A 164 -23.40 1.27 1.38
N SER A 165 -24.24 0.63 0.55
CA SER A 165 -24.43 0.61 -0.91
C SER A 165 -24.34 1.98 -1.64
N VAL A 166 -23.23 2.72 -1.51
CA VAL A 166 -23.06 4.01 -2.21
C VAL A 166 -21.96 3.90 -3.27
N SER A 167 -22.41 4.02 -4.53
CA SER A 167 -21.64 4.05 -5.79
C SER A 167 -20.13 4.31 -5.66
N ASP A 168 -19.33 3.25 -5.75
CA ASP A 168 -18.33 2.96 -6.80
C ASP A 168 -17.67 4.15 -7.52
N LYS A 169 -17.35 5.27 -6.87
CA LYS A 169 -16.43 6.30 -7.40
C LYS A 169 -15.88 7.22 -6.31
N LEU A 170 -16.37 7.08 -5.09
CA LEU A 170 -16.09 7.98 -3.98
C LEU A 170 -15.33 7.30 -2.84
N VAL A 171 -14.86 6.06 -3.02
CA VAL A 171 -14.25 5.29 -1.93
C VAL A 171 -12.98 5.97 -1.42
N LEU A 172 -12.03 6.23 -2.33
CA LEU A 172 -10.79 6.94 -2.00
C LEU A 172 -11.00 8.44 -1.79
N ARG A 173 -11.90 9.13 -2.51
CA ARG A 173 -12.24 10.54 -2.22
C ARG A 173 -12.75 10.74 -0.80
N GLY A 174 -13.71 9.89 -0.40
CA GLY A 174 -14.36 9.98 0.89
C GLY A 174 -13.43 9.66 2.05
N ILE A 175 -12.68 8.55 1.95
CA ILE A 175 -11.71 8.16 2.98
C ILE A 175 -10.47 9.06 2.94
N GLY A 176 -10.07 9.50 1.75
CA GLY A 176 -8.88 10.32 1.54
C GLY A 176 -8.93 11.61 2.35
N ASN A 177 -10.07 12.29 2.40
CA ASN A 177 -10.24 13.46 3.27
C ASN A 177 -10.04 13.11 4.76
N SER A 178 -10.54 11.95 5.21
CA SER A 178 -10.36 11.51 6.61
C SER A 178 -8.90 11.16 6.91
N ILE A 179 -8.18 10.54 5.96
CA ILE A 179 -6.75 10.25 6.10
C ILE A 179 -5.95 11.54 6.10
N ILE A 180 -6.29 12.47 5.22
CA ILE A 180 -5.67 13.80 5.16
C ILE A 180 -5.87 14.50 6.50
N ASP A 181 -7.10 14.60 7.01
CA ASP A 181 -7.41 15.30 8.26
C ASP A 181 -6.67 14.68 9.46
N MET A 182 -6.55 13.35 9.50
CA MET A 182 -5.71 12.66 10.48
C MET A 182 -4.23 13.08 10.41
N VAL A 183 -3.70 13.35 9.22
CA VAL A 183 -2.34 13.88 9.05
C VAL A 183 -2.30 15.36 9.43
N LYS A 184 -3.35 16.14 9.13
CA LYS A 184 -3.44 17.56 9.49
C LYS A 184 -3.46 17.82 10.98
N ASP A 185 -4.04 16.92 11.78
CA ASP A 185 -4.10 17.07 13.25
C ASP A 185 -2.72 17.26 13.90
N ASN A 186 -1.64 16.83 13.23
CA ASN A 186 -0.27 16.89 13.74
C ASN A 186 0.60 17.95 13.04
N VAL A 187 0.05 18.76 12.12
CA VAL A 187 0.84 19.64 11.24
C VAL A 187 0.16 21.01 11.05
N SER A 188 0.96 22.07 10.96
CA SER A 188 0.41 23.40 10.67
C SER A 188 -0.13 23.50 9.22
N PHE A 189 -1.18 24.29 9.02
CA PHE A 189 -1.85 24.46 7.71
C PHE A 189 -0.89 24.87 6.56
N LEU A 190 0.17 25.63 6.88
CA LEU A 190 1.16 26.14 5.91
C LEU A 190 2.09 25.05 5.37
N GLU A 191 2.42 24.04 6.17
CA GLU A 191 3.37 23.00 5.74
C GLU A 191 2.70 21.93 4.87
N LEU A 192 1.38 21.77 4.99
CA LEU A 192 0.57 20.86 4.16
C LEU A 192 0.50 21.30 2.70
N TYR A 193 0.57 22.61 2.42
CA TYR A 193 0.54 23.15 1.05
C TYR A 193 1.76 22.75 0.22
N ASN A 194 2.85 22.35 0.87
CA ASN A 194 4.07 21.95 0.17
C ASN A 194 4.07 20.47 -0.27
N ASN A 195 2.99 19.71 -0.05
CA ASN A 195 2.86 18.29 -0.41
C ASN A 195 4.09 17.45 0.00
N LYS A 196 4.70 17.79 1.14
CA LYS A 196 6.02 17.26 1.52
C LYS A 196 5.97 15.78 1.93
N TRP A 197 4.85 15.32 2.49
CA TRP A 197 4.73 14.02 3.17
C TRP A 197 3.70 13.06 2.57
N PHE A 198 2.72 13.62 1.89
CA PHE A 198 1.79 12.87 1.06
C PHE A 198 1.31 13.76 -0.08
N CYS A 199 0.74 13.14 -1.11
CA CYS A 199 0.01 13.87 -2.14
C CYS A 199 -1.18 13.05 -2.62
N THR A 200 -2.23 13.75 -3.06
CA THR A 200 -3.30 13.18 -3.88
C THR A 200 -3.12 13.71 -5.29
N LYS A 201 -2.87 12.84 -6.26
CA LYS A 201 -2.58 13.25 -7.64
C LYS A 201 -3.19 12.31 -8.67
N ASN A 202 -3.50 12.88 -9.83
CA ASN A 202 -3.72 12.11 -11.04
C ASN A 202 -2.35 11.75 -11.61
N ILE A 203 -2.07 10.45 -11.67
CA ILE A 203 -0.84 9.88 -12.22
C ILE A 203 -1.12 9.03 -13.46
N SER A 204 -2.25 9.23 -14.14
CA SER A 204 -2.49 8.60 -15.44
C SER A 204 -1.47 9.11 -16.47
N GLN A 205 -1.00 8.23 -17.35
CA GLN A 205 -0.17 8.64 -18.50
C GLN A 205 -0.93 9.57 -19.46
#